data_AF-A0A1L7XD15-F1
#
_entry.id   AF-A0A1L7XD15-F1
#
_cell.length_a   1.000
_cell.length_b   1.000
_cell.length_c   1.000
_cell.angle_alpha   90.00
_cell.angle_beta   90.00
_cell.angle_gamma   90.00
#
_symmetry.space_group_name_H-M   'P 1'
#
loop_
_entity.id
_entity.type
_entity.pdbx_description
1 polymer ?
#
loop_
_entity_poly.entity_id
_entity_poly.type
_entity_poly.pdbx_seq_one_letter_code
_entity_poly.pdbx_strand_id
1 'polypeptide(L)'
;MAHFHHHKLQRPDKFNFAIDVIDHWAVQPGYLNAVYWVSHDQSETQSLTFKYFSRQSNRLASLLEKLDIKAEEMMVMILPRVPAWWEIAVAAIRSGIVISPVRNDYPTVRVILQVGDVPNTGAISFYSALEQLQTNATVTPMKRHWSSPALVYFTSGTTGLPKMVQHNQVSYPLGWGKAAWSFFGAWNCGATLFIHDDRLPFDPKCLLEILNKYPIATLYTPPLAYRQLVLRQLQTYYLERKLCLLCANFPGVSIRPGSMGKPAPTVPLHLIDSEGLETAPGVEGEIALLISDHPDSIGFFGLFDGYVNDDETLLRRERTFIHNRESRTYYLTGDKAKRDEDGYFWFVGRSDDVINSSGYRIGPFEVESTLKMHPAVAESAVISSPDPARGEVVKAFVVLAIEFANVDLYPRKIQFVDDKFLPKTVSGKII
;
A
#
# COMPACT_ATOMS: atom_id res chain seq x y z
N MET A 1 -10.72 4.67 17.52
CA MET A 1 -10.26 4.12 16.23
C MET A 1 -11.36 3.41 15.41
N ALA A 2 -12.64 3.47 15.82
CA ALA A 2 -13.79 3.07 14.99
C ALA A 2 -14.94 4.04 15.31
N HIS A 3 -15.59 4.65 14.32
CA HIS A 3 -16.73 5.58 14.55
C HIS A 3 -16.39 6.88 15.33
N PHE A 4 -15.11 7.30 15.40
CA PHE A 4 -14.72 8.48 16.17
C PHE A 4 -14.84 9.77 15.34
N HIS A 5 -15.76 10.64 15.74
CA HIS A 5 -15.85 12.05 15.32
C HIS A 5 -15.09 13.01 16.26
N HIS A 6 -14.22 12.49 17.13
CA HIS A 6 -13.52 13.27 18.15
C HIS A 6 -12.26 13.95 17.59
N HIS A 7 -11.96 15.16 18.09
CA HIS A 7 -10.81 15.97 17.67
C HIS A 7 -9.43 15.34 18.00
N LYS A 8 -9.36 14.40 18.94
CA LYS A 8 -8.14 13.68 19.33
C LYS A 8 -8.41 12.17 19.35
N LEU A 9 -7.61 11.43 18.62
CA LEU A 9 -7.72 9.97 18.54
C LEU A 9 -7.10 9.32 19.79
N GLN A 10 -7.81 8.33 20.35
CA GLN A 10 -7.32 7.52 21.47
C GLN A 10 -6.95 6.11 21.01
N ARG A 11 -5.80 5.62 21.48
CA ARG A 11 -5.31 4.26 21.21
C ARG A 11 -5.98 3.28 22.18
N PRO A 12 -6.71 2.26 21.70
CA PRO A 12 -7.29 1.23 22.57
C PRO A 12 -6.20 0.25 23.04
N ASP A 13 -6.41 -0.41 24.18
CA ASP A 13 -5.50 -1.46 24.67
C ASP A 13 -5.58 -2.73 23.82
N LYS A 14 -6.78 -3.06 23.36
CA LYS A 14 -7.06 -4.20 22.47
C LYS A 14 -7.98 -3.77 21.33
N PHE A 15 -7.74 -4.29 20.14
CA PHE A 15 -8.51 -3.97 18.94
C PHE A 15 -8.58 -5.17 17.99
N ASN A 16 -9.68 -5.29 17.26
CA ASN A 16 -9.82 -6.17 16.12
C ASN A 16 -10.82 -5.54 15.13
N PHE A 17 -10.39 -5.21 13.91
CA PHE A 17 -11.24 -4.52 12.94
C PHE A 17 -12.51 -5.28 12.55
N ALA A 18 -12.46 -6.62 12.45
CA ALA A 18 -13.66 -7.41 12.17
C ALA A 18 -14.73 -7.26 13.28
N ILE A 19 -14.29 -7.08 14.53
CA ILE A 19 -15.20 -6.95 15.68
C ILE A 19 -15.56 -5.49 15.94
N ASP A 20 -14.55 -4.63 16.04
CA ASP A 20 -14.71 -3.23 16.46
C ASP A 20 -15.25 -2.32 15.37
N VAL A 21 -15.22 -2.74 14.10
CA VAL A 21 -15.68 -1.95 12.95
C VAL A 21 -16.78 -2.67 12.19
N ILE A 22 -16.54 -3.91 11.76
CA ILE A 22 -17.50 -4.63 10.90
C ILE A 22 -18.74 -5.03 11.68
N ASP A 23 -18.56 -5.66 12.85
CA ASP A 23 -19.71 -6.04 13.67
C ASP A 23 -20.44 -4.80 14.21
N HIS A 24 -19.75 -3.69 14.46
CA HIS A 24 -20.41 -2.43 14.80
C HIS A 24 -21.33 -1.94 13.67
N TRP A 25 -20.83 -1.79 12.45
CA TRP A 25 -21.66 -1.34 11.33
C TRP A 25 -22.74 -2.35 10.94
N ALA A 26 -22.51 -3.65 11.19
CA ALA A 26 -23.49 -4.70 10.92
C ALA A 26 -24.76 -4.62 11.79
N VAL A 27 -24.66 -4.02 12.99
CA VAL A 27 -25.80 -3.84 13.91
C VAL A 27 -26.47 -2.48 13.82
N GLN A 28 -25.87 -1.51 13.11
CA GLN A 28 -26.49 -0.20 12.92
C GLN A 28 -27.79 -0.31 12.10
N PRO A 29 -28.81 0.52 12.41
CA PRO A 29 -30.04 0.53 11.65
C PRO A 29 -29.79 1.03 10.21
N GLY A 30 -30.42 0.37 9.24
CA GLY A 30 -30.28 0.69 7.82
C GLY A 30 -29.46 -0.35 7.05
N TYR A 31 -29.68 -0.41 5.74
CA TYR A 31 -28.95 -1.31 4.85
C TYR A 31 -27.62 -0.66 4.44
N LEU A 32 -26.60 -0.79 5.31
CA LEU A 32 -25.27 -0.24 5.04
C LEU A 32 -24.47 -1.17 4.12
N ASN A 33 -24.27 -0.72 2.88
CA ASN A 33 -23.41 -1.39 1.92
C ASN A 33 -21.94 -1.20 2.30
N ALA A 34 -21.21 -2.31 2.39
CA ALA A 34 -19.77 -2.33 2.61
C ALA A 34 -19.02 -2.38 1.28
N VAL A 35 -19.49 -3.17 0.32
CA VAL A 35 -18.90 -3.32 -1.01
C VAL A 35 -19.98 -3.23 -2.09
N TYR A 36 -19.68 -2.47 -3.14
CA TYR A 36 -20.33 -2.54 -4.44
C TYR A 36 -19.28 -3.02 -5.45
N TRP A 37 -19.40 -4.27 -5.89
CA TRP A 37 -18.47 -4.92 -6.80
C TRP A 37 -19.04 -4.97 -8.22
N VAL A 38 -18.18 -4.77 -9.20
CA VAL A 38 -18.47 -4.82 -10.63
C VAL A 38 -17.43 -5.69 -11.31
N SER A 39 -17.89 -6.63 -12.11
CA SER A 39 -17.05 -7.50 -12.96
C SER A 39 -16.20 -6.71 -13.94
N HIS A 40 -15.17 -7.38 -14.49
CA HIS A 40 -14.24 -6.80 -15.45
C HIS A 40 -14.95 -6.06 -16.61
N ASP A 41 -15.92 -6.71 -17.25
CA ASP A 41 -16.69 -6.22 -18.39
C ASP A 41 -17.97 -5.47 -18.00
N GLN A 42 -18.18 -5.28 -16.69
CA GLN A 42 -19.35 -4.63 -16.11
C GLN A 42 -20.69 -5.35 -16.36
N SER A 43 -20.67 -6.62 -16.78
CA SER A 43 -21.87 -7.43 -17.03
C SER A 43 -22.55 -7.86 -15.73
N GLU A 44 -21.74 -8.16 -14.71
CA GLU A 44 -22.18 -8.57 -13.37
C GLU A 44 -21.87 -7.51 -12.31
N THR A 45 -22.77 -7.40 -11.32
CA THR A 45 -22.60 -6.55 -10.14
C THR A 45 -23.02 -7.28 -8.87
N GLN A 46 -22.40 -6.92 -7.74
CA GLN A 46 -22.76 -7.44 -6.42
C GLN A 46 -22.76 -6.33 -5.38
N SER A 47 -23.77 -6.29 -4.52
CA SER A 47 -23.84 -5.39 -3.36
C SER A 47 -23.79 -6.20 -2.08
N LEU A 48 -22.77 -5.99 -1.26
CA LEU A 48 -22.50 -6.74 -0.04
C LEU A 48 -22.49 -5.78 1.15
N THR A 49 -23.29 -6.09 2.18
CA THR A 49 -23.44 -5.24 3.36
C THR A 49 -22.43 -5.54 4.46
N PHE A 50 -22.28 -4.63 5.42
CA PHE A 50 -21.54 -4.94 6.65
C PHE A 50 -22.12 -6.16 7.38
N LYS A 51 -23.45 -6.33 7.38
CA LYS A 51 -24.12 -7.52 7.92
C LYS A 51 -23.73 -8.81 7.19
N TYR A 52 -23.56 -8.74 5.86
CA TYR A 52 -23.02 -9.84 5.08
C TYR A 52 -21.59 -10.19 5.53
N PHE A 53 -20.68 -9.20 5.60
CA PHE A 53 -19.28 -9.44 5.98
C PHE A 53 -19.13 -9.90 7.44
N SER A 54 -19.95 -9.41 8.36
CA SER A 54 -19.98 -9.88 9.75
C SER A 54 -20.33 -11.38 9.81
N ARG A 55 -21.42 -11.80 9.16
CA ARG A 55 -21.82 -13.21 9.08
C ARG A 55 -20.77 -14.06 8.35
N GLN A 56 -20.33 -13.60 7.19
CA GLN A 56 -19.45 -14.37 6.31
C GLN A 56 -18.06 -14.56 6.92
N SER A 57 -17.51 -13.53 7.57
CA SER A 57 -16.24 -13.65 8.29
C SER A 57 -16.31 -14.59 9.48
N ASN A 58 -17.45 -14.70 10.18
CA ASN A 58 -17.63 -15.70 11.22
C ASN A 58 -17.65 -17.14 10.66
N ARG A 59 -18.39 -17.37 9.56
CA ARG A 59 -18.39 -18.67 8.87
C ARG A 59 -16.99 -19.09 8.45
N LEU A 60 -16.26 -18.18 7.80
CA LEU A 60 -14.91 -18.44 7.36
C LEU A 60 -13.92 -18.60 8.52
N ALA A 61 -14.06 -17.84 9.61
CA ALA A 61 -13.24 -18.06 10.79
C ALA A 61 -13.44 -19.48 11.36
N SER A 62 -14.67 -20.01 11.37
CA SER A 62 -14.92 -21.41 11.74
C SER A 62 -14.29 -22.41 10.78
N LEU A 63 -14.15 -22.08 9.50
CA LEU A 63 -13.39 -22.90 8.55
C LEU A 63 -11.90 -22.92 8.92
N LEU A 64 -11.33 -21.76 9.20
CA LEU A 64 -9.91 -21.62 9.57
C LEU A 64 -9.59 -22.41 10.84
N GLU A 65 -10.47 -22.37 11.85
CA GLU A 65 -10.37 -23.21 13.07
C GLU A 65 -10.41 -24.71 12.75
N LYS A 66 -11.33 -25.15 11.86
CA LYS A 66 -11.40 -26.56 11.41
C LYS A 66 -10.17 -27.03 10.65
N LEU A 67 -9.47 -26.11 10.00
CA LEU A 67 -8.21 -26.37 9.28
C LEU A 67 -6.99 -26.28 10.21
N ASP A 68 -7.18 -26.16 11.52
CA ASP A 68 -6.14 -25.99 12.54
C ASP A 68 -5.26 -24.75 12.29
N ILE A 69 -5.80 -23.72 11.64
CA ILE A 69 -5.10 -22.45 11.44
C ILE A 69 -5.28 -21.59 12.68
N LYS A 70 -4.17 -21.12 13.26
CA LYS A 70 -4.13 -20.46 14.57
C LYS A 70 -3.85 -18.97 14.45
N ALA A 71 -4.22 -18.20 15.47
CA ALA A 71 -3.79 -16.82 15.60
C ALA A 71 -2.25 -16.74 15.53
N GLU A 72 -1.73 -15.61 15.02
CA GLU A 72 -0.29 -15.39 14.75
C GLU A 72 0.31 -16.15 13.58
N GLU A 73 -0.38 -17.17 13.04
CA GLU A 73 0.07 -17.78 11.79
C GLU A 73 -0.08 -16.81 10.61
N MET A 74 0.75 -17.02 9.61
CA MET A 74 0.81 -16.20 8.40
C MET A 74 -0.11 -16.78 7.32
N MET A 75 -0.95 -15.93 6.73
CA MET A 75 -1.79 -16.28 5.57
C MET A 75 -1.34 -15.51 4.35
N VAL A 76 -1.01 -16.24 3.29
CA VAL A 76 -0.72 -15.67 1.98
C VAL A 76 -1.97 -15.62 1.12
N MET A 77 -2.30 -14.42 0.63
CA MET A 77 -3.48 -14.18 -0.21
C MET A 77 -3.06 -13.73 -1.60
N ILE A 78 -3.26 -14.60 -2.60
CA ILE A 78 -3.02 -14.32 -4.02
C ILE A 78 -4.36 -14.44 -4.73
N LEU A 79 -5.07 -13.33 -4.82
CA LEU A 79 -6.41 -13.27 -5.38
C LEU A 79 -6.57 -11.98 -6.20
N PRO A 80 -7.34 -12.01 -7.30
CA PRO A 80 -7.74 -10.80 -8.03
C PRO A 80 -8.72 -9.96 -7.20
N ARG A 81 -9.28 -8.89 -7.78
CA ARG A 81 -10.22 -7.97 -7.09
C ARG A 81 -11.62 -8.57 -7.01
N VAL A 82 -11.75 -9.75 -6.43
CA VAL A 82 -13.02 -10.48 -6.25
C VAL A 82 -13.51 -10.41 -4.80
N PRO A 83 -14.83 -10.47 -4.53
CA PRO A 83 -15.39 -10.38 -3.18
C PRO A 83 -14.74 -11.31 -2.15
N ALA A 84 -14.38 -12.54 -2.56
CA ALA A 84 -13.71 -13.52 -1.72
C ALA A 84 -12.42 -12.99 -1.08
N TRP A 85 -11.71 -12.04 -1.72
CA TRP A 85 -10.54 -11.38 -1.14
C TRP A 85 -10.92 -10.69 0.19
N TRP A 86 -11.99 -9.90 0.19
CA TRP A 86 -12.42 -9.17 1.40
C TRP A 86 -13.03 -10.11 2.44
N GLU A 87 -13.76 -11.14 2.00
CA GLU A 87 -14.32 -12.14 2.92
C GLU A 87 -13.23 -12.86 3.70
N ILE A 88 -12.20 -13.36 3.00
CA ILE A 88 -11.06 -14.07 3.59
C ILE A 88 -10.25 -13.12 4.47
N ALA A 89 -9.98 -11.90 4.02
CA ALA A 89 -9.22 -10.92 4.80
C ALA A 89 -9.90 -10.59 6.14
N VAL A 90 -11.22 -10.35 6.14
CA VAL A 90 -11.96 -10.06 7.37
C VAL A 90 -12.01 -11.28 8.28
N ALA A 91 -12.12 -12.49 7.73
CA ALA A 91 -12.07 -13.73 8.51
C ALA A 91 -10.70 -13.96 9.17
N ALA A 92 -9.62 -13.77 8.42
CA ALA A 92 -8.26 -13.88 8.94
C ALA A 92 -8.01 -12.87 10.08
N ILE A 93 -8.42 -11.61 9.89
CA ILE A 93 -8.34 -10.56 10.92
C ILE A 93 -9.19 -10.95 12.14
N ARG A 94 -10.42 -11.47 11.95
CA ARG A 94 -11.28 -11.95 13.04
C ARG A 94 -10.57 -13.02 13.88
N SER A 95 -9.87 -13.94 13.23
CA SER A 95 -9.12 -15.03 13.86
C SER A 95 -7.73 -14.64 14.38
N GLY A 96 -7.31 -13.37 14.23
CA GLY A 96 -5.99 -12.91 14.67
C GLY A 96 -4.81 -13.45 13.85
N ILE A 97 -5.08 -13.94 12.64
CA ILE A 97 -4.11 -14.40 11.65
C ILE A 97 -3.47 -13.19 10.98
N VAL A 98 -2.17 -13.29 10.67
CA VAL A 98 -1.41 -12.21 10.03
C VAL A 98 -1.47 -12.39 8.51
N ILE A 99 -2.04 -11.43 7.79
CA ILE A 99 -2.12 -11.48 6.33
C ILE A 99 -0.81 -10.98 5.73
N SER A 100 -0.23 -11.67 4.74
CA SER A 100 1.02 -11.27 4.06
C SER A 100 1.07 -11.71 2.59
N PRO A 101 1.46 -10.87 1.62
CA PRO A 101 1.72 -11.31 0.27
C PRO A 101 3.16 -11.81 0.12
N VAL A 102 3.42 -13.09 0.47
CA VAL A 102 4.60 -13.91 0.09
C VAL A 102 5.99 -13.49 0.62
N ARG A 103 6.60 -14.28 1.50
CA ARG A 103 8.06 -14.29 1.78
C ARG A 103 8.74 -15.32 0.86
N ASN A 104 10.01 -15.10 0.50
CA ASN A 104 10.79 -16.05 -0.31
C ASN A 104 11.01 -17.41 0.38
N ASP A 105 10.86 -17.49 1.72
CA ASP A 105 11.17 -18.69 2.49
C ASP A 105 9.97 -19.08 3.38
N TYR A 106 9.02 -19.84 2.83
CA TYR A 106 8.02 -20.57 3.64
C TYR A 106 8.17 -22.07 3.38
N PRO A 107 9.03 -22.79 4.13
CA PRO A 107 9.25 -24.21 3.93
C PRO A 107 8.03 -25.10 4.31
N THR A 108 6.97 -24.54 4.89
CA THR A 108 5.83 -25.33 5.42
C THR A 108 4.46 -24.72 5.09
N VAL A 109 4.10 -24.66 3.81
CA VAL A 109 2.70 -24.44 3.41
C VAL A 109 1.87 -25.64 3.90
N ARG A 110 1.05 -25.45 4.93
CA ARG A 110 0.19 -26.52 5.49
C ARG A 110 -1.13 -26.68 4.73
N VAL A 111 -1.70 -25.57 4.27
CA VAL A 111 -3.05 -25.51 3.70
C VAL A 111 -3.05 -24.57 2.50
N ILE A 112 -3.62 -25.04 1.38
CA ILE A 112 -3.89 -24.23 0.19
C ILE A 112 -5.41 -24.16 0.01
N LEU A 113 -5.98 -22.97 0.19
CA LEU A 113 -7.37 -22.67 -0.15
C LEU A 113 -7.42 -22.04 -1.54
N GLN A 114 -8.14 -22.64 -2.48
CA GLN A 114 -8.26 -22.13 -3.85
C GLN A 114 -9.66 -21.60 -4.13
N VAL A 115 -9.73 -20.35 -4.60
CA VAL A 115 -10.96 -19.74 -5.12
C VAL A 115 -11.06 -20.03 -6.62
N GLY A 116 -12.16 -20.65 -7.04
CA GLY A 116 -12.42 -21.05 -8.42
C GLY A 116 -13.15 -22.40 -8.47
N ASP A 117 -13.53 -22.81 -9.68
CA ASP A 117 -14.42 -23.97 -9.86
C ASP A 117 -13.70 -25.31 -9.68
N VAL A 118 -12.45 -25.40 -10.11
CA VAL A 118 -11.67 -26.65 -10.09
C VAL A 118 -10.40 -26.45 -9.24
N PRO A 119 -10.32 -27.04 -8.04
CA PRO A 119 -9.12 -26.96 -7.21
C PRO A 119 -7.97 -27.77 -7.85
N ASN A 120 -6.75 -27.25 -7.73
CA ASN A 120 -5.54 -28.01 -8.07
C ASN A 120 -5.35 -29.19 -7.08
N THR A 121 -4.55 -30.18 -7.48
CA THR A 121 -4.20 -31.31 -6.61
C THR A 121 -3.57 -30.81 -5.30
N GLY A 122 -4.14 -31.24 -4.17
CA GLY A 122 -3.68 -30.82 -2.83
C GLY A 122 -4.27 -29.50 -2.33
N ALA A 123 -5.07 -28.79 -3.14
CA ALA A 123 -5.80 -27.60 -2.72
C ALA A 123 -7.23 -27.94 -2.29
N ILE A 124 -7.72 -27.21 -1.30
CA ILE A 124 -9.10 -27.25 -0.83
C ILE A 124 -9.90 -26.22 -1.63
N SER A 125 -11.01 -26.64 -2.24
CA SER A 125 -11.96 -25.71 -2.89
C SER A 125 -12.60 -24.80 -1.85
N PHE A 126 -12.41 -23.49 -2.01
CA PHE A 126 -12.94 -22.48 -1.09
C PHE A 126 -14.47 -22.52 -0.99
N TYR A 127 -15.16 -22.52 -2.13
CA TYR A 127 -16.62 -22.47 -2.15
C TYR A 127 -17.23 -23.77 -1.63
N SER A 128 -16.68 -24.93 -2.01
CA SER A 128 -17.16 -26.23 -1.52
C SER A 128 -16.94 -26.38 -0.01
N ALA A 129 -15.81 -25.91 0.52
CA ALA A 129 -15.55 -25.93 1.96
C ALA A 129 -16.48 -24.97 2.73
N LEU A 130 -16.77 -23.80 2.16
CA LEU A 130 -17.69 -22.81 2.74
C LEU A 130 -19.14 -23.30 2.77
N GLU A 131 -19.60 -24.03 1.75
CA GLU A 131 -20.96 -24.60 1.67
C GLU A 131 -21.25 -25.61 2.79
N GLN A 132 -20.21 -26.29 3.30
CA GLN A 132 -20.32 -27.22 4.43
C GLN A 132 -20.53 -26.53 5.78
N LEU A 133 -20.44 -25.20 5.84
CA LEU A 133 -20.55 -24.41 7.07
C LEU A 133 -21.94 -23.82 7.22
N GLN A 134 -22.49 -23.96 8.43
CA GLN A 134 -23.76 -23.34 8.81
C GLN A 134 -23.73 -21.83 8.54
N THR A 135 -24.84 -21.30 8.04
CA THR A 135 -24.95 -19.88 7.68
C THR A 135 -24.86 -18.94 8.88
N ASN A 136 -25.17 -19.43 10.07
CA ASN A 136 -25.11 -18.72 11.35
C ASN A 136 -23.94 -19.18 12.23
N ALA A 137 -22.93 -19.87 11.68
CA ALA A 137 -21.73 -20.22 12.43
C ALA A 137 -21.09 -18.96 13.01
N THR A 138 -20.64 -19.04 14.26
CA THR A 138 -19.97 -17.97 15.01
C THR A 138 -18.72 -18.51 15.67
N VAL A 139 -17.67 -17.70 15.71
CA VAL A 139 -16.44 -17.99 16.47
C VAL A 139 -16.36 -17.11 17.71
N THR A 140 -15.54 -17.51 18.68
CA THR A 140 -15.30 -16.68 19.86
C THR A 140 -14.59 -15.38 19.45
N PRO A 141 -15.11 -14.19 19.80
CA PRO A 141 -14.46 -12.94 19.47
C PRO A 141 -13.05 -12.86 20.07
N MET A 142 -12.04 -12.63 19.23
CA MET A 142 -10.64 -12.51 19.65
C MET A 142 -10.14 -11.08 19.43
N LYS A 143 -9.88 -10.34 20.51
CA LYS A 143 -9.19 -9.04 20.46
C LYS A 143 -7.77 -9.19 20.99
N ARG A 144 -6.79 -8.81 20.19
CA ARG A 144 -5.38 -8.84 20.55
C ARG A 144 -4.93 -7.48 21.05
N HIS A 145 -3.82 -7.44 21.78
CA HIS A 145 -3.21 -6.18 22.22
C HIS A 145 -2.90 -5.31 21.01
N TRP A 146 -3.03 -3.99 21.12
CA TRP A 146 -2.91 -3.07 19.98
C TRP A 146 -1.59 -3.22 19.21
N SER A 147 -0.51 -3.62 19.87
CA SER A 147 0.83 -3.82 19.28
C SER A 147 1.02 -5.18 18.62
N SER A 148 0.01 -6.05 18.65
CA SER A 148 0.11 -7.40 18.05
C SER A 148 0.14 -7.30 16.53
N PRO A 149 0.96 -8.10 15.82
CA PRO A 149 0.98 -8.12 14.36
C PRO A 149 -0.39 -8.42 13.77
N ALA A 150 -0.70 -7.81 12.62
CA ALA A 150 -1.96 -7.98 11.92
C ALA A 150 -1.78 -8.17 10.41
N LEU A 151 -0.83 -7.45 9.82
CA LEU A 151 -0.69 -7.35 8.37
C LEU A 151 0.76 -7.06 8.00
N VAL A 152 1.26 -7.73 6.97
CA VAL A 152 2.59 -7.51 6.40
C VAL A 152 2.45 -7.22 4.90
N TYR A 153 3.21 -6.26 4.38
CA TYR A 153 3.31 -5.97 2.95
C TYR A 153 4.76 -5.86 2.51
N PHE A 154 5.07 -6.12 1.26
CA PHE A 154 6.41 -5.90 0.70
C PHE A 154 6.52 -4.52 0.10
N THR A 155 7.63 -3.84 0.39
CA THR A 155 8.00 -2.57 -0.23
C THR A 155 9.40 -2.66 -0.79
N SER A 156 9.58 -2.34 -2.06
CA SER A 156 10.92 -2.24 -2.65
C SER A 156 11.69 -1.08 -1.99
N GLY A 157 12.93 -1.37 -1.58
CA GLY A 157 13.88 -0.40 -1.04
C GLY A 157 14.96 -0.04 -2.06
N THR A 158 15.86 0.86 -1.68
CA THR A 158 17.03 1.23 -2.51
C THR A 158 18.06 0.12 -2.62
N THR A 159 18.29 -0.59 -1.51
CA THR A 159 19.26 -1.68 -1.41
C THR A 159 18.59 -2.96 -0.90
N GLY A 160 19.03 -4.10 -1.43
CA GLY A 160 18.51 -5.42 -1.07
C GLY A 160 17.16 -5.76 -1.73
N LEU A 161 16.65 -6.95 -1.39
CA LEU A 161 15.33 -7.42 -1.83
C LEU A 161 14.20 -6.60 -1.17
N PRO A 162 12.95 -6.65 -1.71
CA PRO A 162 11.80 -6.00 -1.09
C PRO A 162 11.69 -6.32 0.40
N LYS A 163 11.54 -5.27 1.21
CA LYS A 163 11.47 -5.36 2.68
C LYS A 163 10.04 -5.62 3.13
N MET A 164 9.88 -6.46 4.15
CA MET A 164 8.59 -6.71 4.80
C MET A 164 8.25 -5.55 5.73
N VAL A 165 7.13 -4.87 5.50
CA VAL A 165 6.57 -3.82 6.35
C VAL A 165 5.46 -4.42 7.20
N GLN A 166 5.68 -4.46 8.52
CA GLN A 166 4.69 -4.96 9.46
C GLN A 166 3.78 -3.83 10.00
N HIS A 167 2.50 -4.15 10.13
CA HIS A 167 1.49 -3.35 10.80
C HIS A 167 0.81 -4.12 11.93
N ASN A 168 0.74 -3.50 13.12
CA ASN A 168 -0.05 -3.96 14.25
C ASN A 168 -1.55 -3.66 14.10
N GLN A 169 -2.33 -4.10 15.10
CA GLN A 169 -3.80 -4.00 15.13
C GLN A 169 -4.35 -2.58 14.91
N VAL A 170 -3.61 -1.53 15.28
CA VAL A 170 -4.10 -0.14 15.19
C VAL A 170 -3.46 0.66 14.05
N SER A 171 -2.34 0.19 13.50
CA SER A 171 -1.63 0.87 12.41
C SER A 171 -2.07 0.40 11.03
N TYR A 172 -2.52 -0.86 10.85
CA TYR A 172 -2.97 -1.31 9.52
C TYR A 172 -4.20 -0.56 8.99
N PRO A 173 -5.16 -0.10 9.82
CA PRO A 173 -6.26 0.70 9.31
C PRO A 173 -5.83 2.07 8.78
N LEU A 174 -4.61 2.48 9.12
CA LEU A 174 -3.96 3.74 8.76
C LEU A 174 -2.72 3.50 7.86
N GLY A 175 -2.49 2.25 7.46
CA GLY A 175 -1.23 1.77 6.92
C GLY A 175 -1.06 2.01 5.42
N TRP A 176 0.16 2.30 5.00
CA TRP A 176 0.61 2.91 3.72
C TRP A 176 0.36 2.10 2.43
N GLY A 177 -0.23 0.92 2.52
CA GLY A 177 -0.70 0.20 1.33
C GLY A 177 -1.93 0.88 0.75
N LYS A 178 -1.88 1.31 -0.52
CA LYS A 178 -3.02 1.98 -1.18
C LYS A 178 -4.35 1.23 -1.02
N ALA A 179 -4.30 -0.11 -1.11
CA ALA A 179 -5.46 -0.98 -0.90
C ALA A 179 -5.92 -1.00 0.56
N ALA A 180 -5.00 -0.98 1.53
CA ALA A 180 -5.30 -0.91 2.97
C ALA A 180 -6.00 0.42 3.32
N TRP A 181 -5.55 1.55 2.77
CA TRP A 181 -6.19 2.86 2.95
C TRP A 181 -7.62 2.89 2.47
N SER A 182 -7.85 2.49 1.22
CA SER A 182 -9.21 2.43 0.67
C SER A 182 -10.06 1.52 1.54
N PHE A 183 -9.59 0.30 1.80
CA PHE A 183 -10.33 -0.72 2.53
C PHE A 183 -10.67 -0.30 3.96
N PHE A 184 -9.67 -0.20 4.82
CA PHE A 184 -9.87 -0.02 6.25
C PHE A 184 -10.36 1.39 6.59
N GLY A 185 -9.88 2.41 5.87
CA GLY A 185 -10.31 3.79 6.06
C GLY A 185 -11.78 4.00 5.72
N ALA A 186 -12.24 3.49 4.56
CA ALA A 186 -13.64 3.62 4.15
C ALA A 186 -14.57 2.90 5.15
N TRP A 187 -14.23 1.66 5.49
CA TRP A 187 -15.05 0.86 6.39
C TRP A 187 -15.01 1.35 7.84
N ASN A 188 -13.92 1.97 8.32
CA ASN A 188 -13.92 2.68 9.61
C ASN A 188 -14.99 3.78 9.69
N CYS A 189 -15.31 4.41 8.55
CA CYS A 189 -16.32 5.45 8.42
C CYS A 189 -17.69 4.92 7.97
N GLY A 190 -17.85 3.60 7.78
CA GLY A 190 -19.10 3.00 7.29
C GLY A 190 -19.38 3.29 5.81
N ALA A 191 -18.36 3.73 5.07
CA ALA A 191 -18.49 4.05 3.64
C ALA A 191 -18.40 2.78 2.79
N THR A 192 -19.16 2.78 1.68
CA THR A 192 -19.13 1.70 0.70
C THR A 192 -17.88 1.77 -0.16
N LEU A 193 -17.21 0.63 -0.34
CA LEU A 193 -16.14 0.45 -1.30
C LEU A 193 -16.71 0.12 -2.67
N PHE A 194 -16.34 0.91 -3.68
CA PHE A 194 -16.57 0.55 -5.06
C PHE A 194 -15.37 -0.23 -5.60
N ILE A 195 -15.61 -1.44 -6.12
CA ILE A 195 -14.58 -2.31 -6.68
C ILE A 195 -14.96 -2.66 -8.10
N HIS A 196 -14.10 -2.29 -9.04
CA HIS A 196 -14.14 -2.78 -10.41
C HIS A 196 -13.03 -3.82 -10.57
N ASP A 197 -13.36 -5.08 -10.87
CA ASP A 197 -12.40 -6.18 -11.13
C ASP A 197 -11.78 -6.05 -12.52
N ASP A 198 -11.22 -4.89 -12.82
CA ASP A 198 -10.49 -4.72 -14.06
C ASP A 198 -9.17 -5.47 -14.00
N ARG A 199 -8.87 -6.28 -15.02
CA ARG A 199 -7.60 -7.01 -15.10
C ARG A 199 -6.71 -6.48 -16.21
N LEU A 200 -7.15 -5.43 -16.89
CA LEU A 200 -6.41 -4.76 -17.94
C LEU A 200 -5.55 -3.61 -17.41
N PRO A 201 -4.58 -3.13 -18.19
CA PRO A 201 -3.89 -1.88 -17.92
C PRO A 201 -4.88 -0.72 -17.73
N PHE A 202 -4.52 0.24 -16.88
CA PHE A 202 -5.37 1.40 -16.59
C PHE A 202 -5.80 2.13 -17.88
N ASP A 203 -7.11 2.31 -18.05
CA ASP A 203 -7.71 3.12 -19.10
C ASP A 203 -8.50 4.30 -18.47
N PRO A 204 -8.11 5.56 -18.74
CA PRO A 204 -8.82 6.73 -18.23
C PRO A 204 -10.25 6.86 -18.78
N LYS A 205 -10.55 6.33 -19.97
CA LYS A 205 -11.92 6.35 -20.53
C LYS A 205 -12.82 5.39 -19.77
N CYS A 206 -12.37 4.16 -19.57
CA CYS A 206 -13.08 3.19 -18.74
C CYS A 206 -13.36 3.74 -17.33
N LEU A 207 -12.37 4.37 -16.68
CA LEU A 207 -12.59 5.00 -15.37
C LEU A 207 -13.67 6.10 -15.43
N LEU A 208 -13.68 6.94 -16.47
CA LEU A 208 -14.71 7.97 -16.67
C LEU A 208 -16.11 7.38 -16.86
N GLU A 209 -16.23 6.31 -17.64
CA GLU A 209 -17.50 5.58 -17.81
C GLU A 209 -18.01 5.01 -16.49
N ILE A 210 -17.12 4.42 -15.69
CA ILE A 210 -17.43 3.94 -14.34
C ILE A 210 -17.92 5.09 -13.44
N LEU A 211 -17.21 6.22 -13.42
CA LEU A 211 -17.58 7.39 -12.61
C LEU A 211 -18.93 8.00 -13.03
N ASN A 212 -19.29 7.92 -14.32
CA ASN A 212 -20.57 8.39 -14.83
C ASN A 212 -21.71 7.40 -14.55
N LYS A 213 -21.43 6.09 -14.64
CA LYS A 213 -22.43 5.02 -14.50
C LYS A 213 -22.80 4.74 -13.05
N TYR A 214 -21.84 4.85 -12.14
CA TYR A 214 -22.01 4.50 -10.72
C TYR A 214 -21.94 5.74 -9.84
N PRO A 215 -22.72 5.81 -8.75
CA PRO A 215 -22.81 7.00 -7.88
C PRO A 215 -21.59 7.12 -6.94
N ILE A 216 -20.38 7.13 -7.51
CA ILE A 216 -19.13 7.23 -6.77
C ILE A 216 -18.98 8.67 -6.24
N ALA A 217 -18.98 8.82 -4.92
CA ALA A 217 -18.89 10.13 -4.28
C ALA A 217 -17.45 10.63 -4.13
N THR A 218 -16.50 9.70 -3.92
CA THR A 218 -15.09 9.99 -3.66
C THR A 218 -14.23 9.03 -4.48
N LEU A 219 -13.40 9.56 -5.38
CA LEU A 219 -12.38 8.80 -6.08
C LEU A 219 -11.07 8.90 -5.28
N TYR A 220 -10.28 7.84 -5.17
CA TYR A 220 -8.89 7.93 -4.69
C TYR A 220 -7.98 7.16 -5.64
N THR A 221 -7.10 7.87 -6.34
CA THR A 221 -6.25 7.27 -7.38
C THR A 221 -4.87 7.95 -7.41
N PRO A 222 -3.81 7.31 -7.93
CA PRO A 222 -2.47 7.89 -7.92
C PRO A 222 -2.42 9.13 -8.82
N PRO A 223 -1.47 10.06 -8.59
CA PRO A 223 -1.33 11.28 -9.40
C PRO A 223 -1.25 11.02 -10.91
N LEU A 224 -0.69 9.87 -11.32
CA LEU A 224 -0.61 9.52 -12.74
C LEU A 224 -2.00 9.34 -13.38
N ALA A 225 -2.94 8.69 -12.69
CA ALA A 225 -4.29 8.54 -13.20
C ALA A 225 -4.94 9.92 -13.39
N TYR A 226 -4.77 10.85 -12.43
CA TYR A 226 -5.25 12.23 -12.59
C TYR A 226 -4.63 12.96 -13.78
N ARG A 227 -3.32 12.79 -14.05
CA ARG A 227 -2.66 13.39 -15.22
C ARG A 227 -3.29 12.93 -16.53
N GLN A 228 -3.64 11.64 -16.63
CA GLN A 228 -4.29 11.10 -17.81
C GLN A 228 -5.73 11.59 -17.96
N LEU A 229 -6.46 11.77 -16.85
CA LEU A 229 -7.84 12.27 -16.85
C LEU A 229 -7.95 13.75 -17.30
N VAL A 230 -6.91 14.57 -17.12
CA VAL A 230 -6.93 16.02 -17.46
C VAL A 230 -6.33 16.36 -18.84
N LEU A 231 -5.99 15.36 -19.66
CA LEU A 231 -5.51 15.59 -21.03
C LEU A 231 -6.58 16.32 -21.87
N ARG A 232 -6.18 17.23 -22.77
CA ARG A 232 -7.10 18.06 -23.59
C ARG A 232 -8.17 17.25 -24.33
N GLN A 233 -7.90 16.00 -24.67
CA GLN A 233 -8.83 15.11 -25.37
C GLN A 233 -9.97 14.57 -24.47
N LEU A 234 -9.87 14.73 -23.15
CA LEU A 234 -10.85 14.25 -22.15
C LEU A 234 -11.48 15.41 -21.35
N GLN A 235 -11.15 16.67 -21.67
CA GLN A 235 -11.69 17.87 -20.99
C GLN A 235 -13.21 18.01 -21.10
N THR A 236 -13.85 17.38 -22.09
CA THR A 236 -15.30 17.42 -22.30
C THR A 236 -16.11 16.68 -21.22
N TYR A 237 -15.46 15.98 -20.29
CA TYR A 237 -16.11 15.03 -19.36
C TYR A 237 -16.12 15.44 -17.87
N TYR A 238 -15.66 16.65 -17.48
CA TYR A 238 -15.45 16.97 -16.06
C TYR A 238 -16.17 18.24 -15.55
N LEU A 239 -17.16 18.06 -14.67
CA LEU A 239 -17.58 19.04 -13.63
C LEU A 239 -18.01 18.33 -12.33
N GLU A 240 -17.45 18.82 -11.21
CA GLU A 240 -17.82 18.62 -9.79
C GLU A 240 -17.53 17.26 -9.07
N ARG A 241 -16.44 17.21 -8.26
CA ARG A 241 -16.34 16.63 -6.86
C ARG A 241 -14.90 16.58 -6.30
N LYS A 242 -14.78 16.47 -4.95
CA LYS A 242 -13.58 16.75 -4.08
C LYS A 242 -12.90 15.46 -3.52
N LEU A 243 -11.62 15.55 -3.08
CA LEU A 243 -10.72 14.41 -2.78
C LEU A 243 -9.77 14.59 -1.57
N CYS A 244 -9.28 13.50 -0.92
CA CYS A 244 -8.50 13.52 0.36
C CYS A 244 -7.35 12.46 0.47
N LEU A 245 -6.20 12.78 1.11
CA LEU A 245 -5.17 11.95 1.80
C LEU A 245 -4.04 12.80 2.47
N LEU A 246 -2.96 12.19 3.05
CA LEU A 246 -1.87 12.80 3.89
C LEU A 246 -1.62 14.28 3.73
N CYS A 247 -1.51 14.65 2.47
CA CYS A 247 -1.50 15.98 1.95
C CYS A 247 -2.56 15.93 0.85
N ALA A 248 -3.59 16.77 0.94
CA ALA A 248 -4.67 16.78 -0.03
C ALA A 248 -5.43 18.10 -0.09
N ASN A 249 -6.30 18.21 -1.09
CA ASN A 249 -7.19 19.33 -1.28
C ASN A 249 -8.51 19.08 -0.51
N PHE A 250 -8.48 19.28 0.81
CA PHE A 250 -9.64 19.13 1.68
C PHE A 250 -10.80 20.06 1.27
N PRO A 251 -12.06 19.70 1.55
CA PRO A 251 -13.19 20.61 1.38
C PRO A 251 -12.94 21.95 2.09
N GLY A 252 -12.98 23.05 1.33
CA GLY A 252 -12.71 24.41 1.84
C GLY A 252 -11.31 24.94 1.52
N VAL A 253 -10.43 24.10 0.95
CA VAL A 253 -9.09 24.48 0.48
C VAL A 253 -9.13 24.65 -1.05
N SER A 254 -8.52 25.72 -1.58
CA SER A 254 -8.48 25.99 -3.02
C SER A 254 -7.57 24.99 -3.76
N ILE A 255 -8.02 24.44 -4.88
CA ILE A 255 -7.22 23.45 -5.61
C ILE A 255 -6.11 24.16 -6.41
N ARG A 256 -4.85 23.75 -6.20
CA ARG A 256 -3.70 24.18 -7.01
C ARG A 256 -3.22 23.04 -7.91
N PRO A 257 -3.41 23.11 -9.25
CA PRO A 257 -2.96 22.08 -10.16
C PRO A 257 -1.46 21.78 -9.99
N GLY A 258 -1.09 20.50 -9.84
CA GLY A 258 0.30 20.07 -9.62
C GLY A 258 0.73 20.00 -8.15
N SER A 259 0.00 20.61 -7.22
CA SER A 259 0.24 20.47 -5.80
C SER A 259 -0.39 19.19 -5.24
N MET A 260 0.25 18.61 -4.23
CA MET A 260 -0.32 17.55 -3.40
C MET A 260 -1.40 18.05 -2.44
N GLY A 261 -1.57 19.36 -2.21
CA GLY A 261 -2.53 19.93 -1.25
C GLY A 261 -1.89 20.37 0.07
N LYS A 262 -2.63 20.29 1.17
CA LYS A 262 -2.15 20.61 2.54
C LYS A 262 -2.18 19.38 3.44
N PRO A 263 -1.41 19.32 4.55
CA PRO A 263 -1.44 18.20 5.49
C PRO A 263 -2.84 17.84 5.97
N ALA A 264 -3.10 16.55 6.12
CA ALA A 264 -4.32 16.01 6.67
C ALA A 264 -4.47 16.43 8.13
N PRO A 265 -5.70 16.72 8.60
CA PRO A 265 -5.92 17.05 9.99
C PRO A 265 -5.25 16.01 10.91
N THR A 266 -4.53 16.49 11.92
CA THR A 266 -3.82 15.67 12.93
C THR A 266 -2.63 14.84 12.43
N VAL A 267 -2.29 14.88 11.14
CA VAL A 267 -1.05 14.29 10.62
C VAL A 267 0.08 15.30 10.81
N PRO A 268 1.11 15.00 11.63
CA PRO A 268 2.21 15.94 11.85
C PRO A 268 3.22 15.81 10.69
N LEU A 269 2.82 16.30 9.52
CA LEU A 269 3.61 16.29 8.29
C LEU A 269 4.48 17.54 8.22
N HIS A 270 5.79 17.33 8.12
CA HIS A 270 6.83 18.35 8.10
C HIS A 270 7.62 18.27 6.80
N LEU A 271 8.23 19.40 6.41
CA LEU A 271 9.24 19.45 5.34
C LEU A 271 10.54 19.93 5.96
N ILE A 272 11.52 19.02 6.08
CA ILE A 272 12.75 19.26 6.84
C ILE A 272 14.00 19.23 5.96
N ASP A 273 15.03 19.96 6.38
CA ASP A 273 16.37 19.93 5.79
C ASP A 273 17.23 18.79 6.37
N SER A 274 18.53 18.75 6.00
CA SER A 274 19.46 17.72 6.46
C SER A 274 19.73 17.74 7.96
N GLU A 275 19.52 18.89 8.60
CA GLU A 275 19.69 19.10 10.03
C GLU A 275 18.38 18.85 10.79
N GLY A 276 17.27 18.61 10.10
CA GLY A 276 15.97 18.35 10.71
C GLY A 276 15.18 19.61 11.07
N LEU A 277 15.54 20.76 10.51
CA LEU A 277 14.83 22.02 10.66
C LEU A 277 13.79 22.19 9.53
N GLU A 278 12.68 22.87 9.85
CA GLU A 278 11.64 23.19 8.86
C GLU A 278 12.17 24.10 7.75
N THR A 279 11.97 23.69 6.51
CA THR A 279 12.39 24.47 5.35
C THR A 279 11.53 25.74 5.18
N ALA A 280 12.17 26.82 4.73
CA ALA A 280 11.46 28.03 4.32
C ALA A 280 10.56 27.78 3.08
N PRO A 281 9.53 28.62 2.86
CA PRO A 281 8.68 28.50 1.68
C PRO A 281 9.48 28.46 0.35
N GLY A 282 9.11 27.55 -0.54
CA GLY A 282 9.74 27.33 -1.84
C GLY A 282 11.06 26.56 -1.81
N VAL A 283 11.63 26.31 -0.63
CA VAL A 283 12.86 25.52 -0.46
C VAL A 283 12.53 24.04 -0.48
N GLU A 284 13.39 23.25 -1.13
CA GLU A 284 13.27 21.79 -1.18
C GLU A 284 13.68 21.17 0.15
N GLY A 285 12.90 20.20 0.62
CA GLY A 285 13.21 19.40 1.80
C GLY A 285 12.69 17.98 1.68
N GLU A 286 13.01 17.14 2.66
CA GLU A 286 12.47 15.79 2.79
C GLU A 286 11.16 15.82 3.57
N ILE A 287 10.14 15.11 3.05
CA ILE A 287 8.86 14.95 3.73
C ILE A 287 9.07 14.01 4.92
N ALA A 288 8.72 14.50 6.10
CA ALA A 288 8.94 13.81 7.35
C ALA A 288 7.68 13.80 8.23
N LEU A 289 7.46 12.72 8.97
CA LEU A 289 6.40 12.64 9.97
C LEU A 289 7.01 12.76 11.36
N LEU A 290 6.56 13.72 12.16
CA LEU A 290 7.01 13.82 13.55
C LEU A 290 6.44 12.66 14.36
N ILE A 291 7.33 11.84 14.91
CA ILE A 291 6.97 10.68 15.73
C ILE A 291 6.95 11.08 17.19
N SER A 292 7.94 11.86 17.64
CA SER A 292 8.05 12.28 19.03
C SER A 292 8.80 13.61 19.12
N ASP A 293 8.31 14.50 19.96
CA ASP A 293 8.92 15.79 20.32
C ASP A 293 9.28 15.88 21.82
N HIS A 294 8.96 14.84 22.59
CA HIS A 294 9.29 14.70 24.01
C HIS A 294 9.37 13.21 24.39
N PRO A 295 10.22 12.79 25.36
CA PRO A 295 10.30 11.40 25.83
C PRO A 295 8.95 10.75 26.21
N ASP A 296 7.99 11.57 26.66
CA ASP A 296 6.66 11.14 27.09
C ASP A 296 5.56 11.35 26.02
N SER A 297 5.91 11.80 24.81
CA SER A 297 4.93 12.05 23.75
C SER A 297 4.32 10.73 23.28
N ILE A 298 2.98 10.64 23.27
CA ILE A 298 2.27 9.56 22.57
C ILE A 298 2.42 9.85 21.07
N GLY A 299 3.43 9.24 20.45
CA GLY A 299 3.79 9.53 19.07
C GLY A 299 2.69 9.26 18.04
N PHE A 300 2.90 9.73 16.81
CA PHE A 300 1.95 9.50 15.71
C PHE A 300 1.75 8.00 15.46
N PHE A 301 0.61 7.46 15.91
CA PHE A 301 0.30 6.03 15.88
C PHE A 301 -0.18 5.52 14.51
N GLY A 302 -0.30 6.41 13.51
CA GLY A 302 -0.65 6.07 12.12
C GLY A 302 0.54 5.54 11.30
N LEU A 303 1.71 5.38 11.92
CA LEU A 303 2.88 4.80 11.27
C LEU A 303 2.91 3.27 11.45
N PHE A 304 3.42 2.56 10.43
CA PHE A 304 3.69 1.11 10.49
C PHE A 304 4.68 0.76 11.60
N ASP A 305 4.81 -0.49 12.05
CA ASP A 305 5.71 -0.84 13.17
C ASP A 305 7.18 -0.82 12.79
N GLY A 306 7.51 -1.27 11.59
CA GLY A 306 8.87 -1.30 11.09
C GLY A 306 9.00 -2.19 9.87
N TYR A 307 10.17 -2.10 9.26
CA TYR A 307 10.69 -3.09 8.34
C TYR A 307 11.20 -4.28 9.17
N VAL A 308 10.74 -5.50 8.85
CA VAL A 308 11.21 -6.75 9.46
C VAL A 308 12.59 -7.07 8.89
N ASN A 309 13.59 -7.23 9.75
CA ASN A 309 14.94 -7.66 9.38
C ASN A 309 15.10 -9.19 9.47
N ASP A 310 16.25 -9.70 9.03
CA ASP A 310 16.57 -11.14 9.05
C ASP A 310 16.56 -11.75 10.46
N ASP A 311 16.84 -10.95 11.49
CA ASP A 311 16.82 -11.31 12.90
C ASP A 311 15.47 -11.06 13.59
N GLU A 312 14.41 -10.83 12.81
CA GLU A 312 13.04 -10.52 13.24
C GLU A 312 12.87 -9.19 14.00
N THR A 313 13.92 -8.35 14.08
CA THR A 313 13.79 -7.00 14.62
C THR A 313 13.01 -6.08 13.68
N LEU A 314 12.32 -5.08 14.25
CA LEU A 314 11.57 -4.07 13.51
C LEU A 314 12.30 -2.74 13.55
N LEU A 315 12.74 -2.24 12.39
CA LEU A 315 13.39 -0.92 12.28
C LEU A 315 12.61 0.00 11.35
N ARG A 316 12.54 1.28 11.69
CA ARG A 316 11.98 2.33 10.82
C ARG A 316 13.09 3.28 10.39
N ARG A 317 12.85 4.07 9.34
CA ARG A 317 13.72 5.20 8.94
C ARG A 317 13.50 6.38 9.89
N GLU A 318 13.76 6.16 11.18
CA GLU A 318 13.64 7.18 12.20
C GLU A 318 14.97 7.91 12.35
N ARG A 319 14.91 9.22 12.50
CA ARG A 319 16.07 10.04 12.80
C ARG A 319 15.72 11.04 13.88
N THR A 320 16.54 11.07 14.92
CA THR A 320 16.43 12.04 16.01
C THR A 320 17.36 13.20 15.76
N PHE A 321 16.82 14.40 15.84
CA PHE A 321 17.53 15.66 15.74
C PHE A 321 17.41 16.41 17.05
N ILE A 322 18.53 16.99 17.51
CA ILE A 322 18.61 17.69 18.80
C ILE A 322 18.98 19.14 18.53
N HIS A 323 18.09 20.05 18.89
CA HIS A 323 18.32 21.49 18.80
C HIS A 323 17.90 22.15 20.10
N ASN A 324 18.74 23.05 20.63
CA ASN A 324 18.41 23.83 21.83
C ASN A 324 17.91 22.99 23.04
N ARG A 325 18.44 21.76 23.20
CA ARG A 325 18.02 20.76 24.21
C ARG A 325 16.63 20.16 24.00
N GLU A 326 15.97 20.44 22.89
CA GLU A 326 14.77 19.73 22.43
C GLU A 326 15.16 18.62 21.46
N SER A 327 14.56 17.44 21.62
CA SER A 327 14.79 16.27 20.78
C SER A 327 13.53 15.97 19.97
N ARG A 328 13.67 15.93 18.64
CA ARG A 328 12.58 15.54 17.74
C ARG A 328 12.98 14.33 16.92
N THR A 329 12.15 13.30 16.97
CA THR A 329 12.31 12.09 16.17
C THR A 329 11.32 12.11 15.02
N TYR A 330 11.83 11.99 13.80
CA TYR A 330 11.02 11.98 12.58
C TYR A 330 11.13 10.62 11.89
N TYR A 331 10.03 10.18 11.28
CA TYR A 331 10.05 9.16 10.23
C TYR A 331 10.29 9.84 8.89
N LEU A 332 11.36 9.44 8.22
CA LEU A 332 11.75 9.96 6.91
C LEU A 332 11.09 9.12 5.80
N THR A 333 10.25 9.76 4.99
CA THR A 333 9.47 9.08 3.92
C THR A 333 10.33 8.69 2.71
N GLY A 334 11.48 9.35 2.54
CA GLY A 334 12.28 9.28 1.32
C GLY A 334 11.74 10.12 0.16
N ASP A 335 10.68 10.90 0.36
CA ASP A 335 10.12 11.79 -0.66
C ASP A 335 10.61 13.23 -0.44
N LYS A 336 10.90 13.93 -1.54
CA LYS A 336 11.25 15.35 -1.54
C LYS A 336 10.11 16.21 -2.05
N ALA A 337 9.92 17.36 -1.42
CA ALA A 337 8.93 18.34 -1.85
C ALA A 337 9.41 19.78 -1.59
N LYS A 338 8.64 20.74 -2.10
CA LYS A 338 8.67 22.15 -1.69
C LYS A 338 7.35 22.49 -1.03
N ARG A 339 7.35 23.37 -0.02
CA ARG A 339 6.13 23.91 0.57
C ARG A 339 6.00 25.38 0.20
N ASP A 340 4.88 25.81 -0.37
CA ASP A 340 4.69 27.24 -0.69
C ASP A 340 4.23 28.06 0.53
N GLU A 341 4.13 29.38 0.36
CA GLU A 341 3.73 30.34 1.42
C GLU A 341 2.33 30.05 1.98
N ASP A 342 1.47 29.43 1.18
CA ASP A 342 0.11 29.06 1.57
C ASP A 342 0.03 27.67 2.21
N GLY A 343 1.17 27.00 2.38
CA GLY A 343 1.29 25.69 3.03
C GLY A 343 0.98 24.51 2.11
N TYR A 344 0.96 24.70 0.79
CA TYR A 344 0.78 23.60 -0.15
C TYR A 344 2.09 22.88 -0.44
N PHE A 345 2.04 21.55 -0.48
CA PHE A 345 3.20 20.73 -0.81
C PHE A 345 3.26 20.44 -2.31
N TRP A 346 4.46 20.50 -2.87
CA TRP A 346 4.77 20.29 -4.29
C TRP A 346 5.82 19.20 -4.40
N PHE A 347 5.44 18.02 -4.90
CA PHE A 347 6.36 16.89 -5.03
C PHE A 347 7.50 17.20 -6.00
N VAL A 348 8.73 16.88 -5.61
CA VAL A 348 9.93 17.07 -6.45
C VAL A 348 10.47 15.72 -6.94
N GLY A 349 10.60 14.73 -6.06
CA GLY A 349 11.21 13.44 -6.41
C GLY A 349 11.47 12.58 -5.17
N ARG A 350 12.30 11.54 -5.33
CA ARG A 350 12.80 10.71 -4.22
C ARG A 350 14.14 11.24 -3.70
N SER A 351 14.40 11.07 -2.40
CA SER A 351 15.72 11.26 -1.80
C SER A 351 16.59 10.00 -1.87
N ASP A 352 16.07 8.93 -2.48
CA ASP A 352 16.65 7.60 -2.53
C ASP A 352 16.53 7.00 -3.94
N ASP A 353 17.33 5.99 -4.27
CA ASP A 353 17.43 5.42 -5.62
C ASP A 353 16.19 4.59 -6.05
N VAL A 354 15.10 4.58 -5.28
CA VAL A 354 13.89 3.82 -5.64
C VAL A 354 13.24 4.47 -6.87
N ILE A 355 13.07 3.68 -7.92
CA ILE A 355 12.44 4.10 -9.17
C ILE A 355 10.92 4.07 -8.97
N ASN A 356 10.22 5.15 -9.31
CA ASN A 356 8.76 5.21 -9.28
C ASN A 356 8.18 5.20 -10.70
N SER A 357 7.91 4.00 -11.21
CA SER A 357 7.32 3.82 -12.54
C SER A 357 5.82 3.57 -12.44
N SER A 358 5.01 4.52 -12.90
CA SER A 358 3.53 4.41 -12.86
C SER A 358 2.93 4.16 -11.46
N GLY A 359 3.62 4.58 -10.39
CA GLY A 359 3.21 4.32 -9.01
C GLY A 359 3.73 3.00 -8.44
N TYR A 360 4.41 2.17 -9.23
CA TYR A 360 5.15 1.01 -8.74
C TYR A 360 6.52 1.46 -8.24
N ARG A 361 6.82 1.10 -6.99
CA ARG A 361 8.14 1.30 -6.39
C ARG A 361 9.02 0.14 -6.78
N ILE A 362 10.12 0.41 -7.47
CA ILE A 362 11.05 -0.61 -7.97
C ILE A 362 12.43 -0.27 -7.43
N GLY A 363 13.04 -1.23 -6.71
CA GLY A 363 14.41 -1.08 -6.23
C GLY A 363 15.40 -1.37 -7.35
N PRO A 364 16.38 -0.51 -7.65
CA PRO A 364 17.41 -0.80 -8.66
C PRO A 364 18.10 -2.14 -8.43
N PHE A 365 18.44 -2.45 -7.17
CA PHE A 365 19.07 -3.70 -6.79
C PHE A 365 18.23 -4.94 -7.13
N GLU A 366 16.90 -4.86 -7.03
CA GLU A 366 15.99 -5.97 -7.38
C GLU A 366 16.12 -6.31 -8.87
N VAL A 367 16.16 -5.28 -9.71
CA VAL A 367 16.36 -5.44 -11.15
C VAL A 367 17.79 -5.91 -11.46
N GLU A 368 18.81 -5.34 -10.83
CA GLU A 368 20.21 -5.75 -11.01
C GLU A 368 20.46 -7.20 -10.61
N SER A 369 19.97 -7.61 -9.44
CA SER A 369 20.10 -8.99 -8.95
C SER A 369 19.37 -9.97 -9.86
N THR A 370 18.19 -9.61 -10.39
CA THR A 370 17.47 -10.42 -11.38
C THR A 370 18.24 -10.51 -12.69
N LEU A 371 18.78 -9.39 -13.21
CA LEU A 371 19.59 -9.38 -14.42
C LEU A 371 20.83 -10.26 -14.29
N LYS A 372 21.50 -10.23 -13.13
CA LYS A 372 22.67 -11.08 -12.82
C LYS A 372 22.38 -12.58 -12.79
N MET A 373 21.12 -13.01 -12.68
CA MET A 373 20.77 -14.43 -12.80
C MET A 373 20.90 -14.94 -14.24
N HIS A 374 20.91 -14.05 -15.23
CA HIS A 374 21.02 -14.42 -16.63
C HIS A 374 22.49 -14.66 -17.02
N PRO A 375 22.87 -15.81 -17.62
CA PRO A 375 24.27 -16.16 -17.91
C PRO A 375 25.03 -15.13 -18.78
N ALA A 376 24.31 -14.39 -19.62
CA ALA A 376 24.91 -13.36 -20.49
C ALA A 376 25.28 -12.06 -19.77
N VAL A 377 24.89 -11.84 -18.52
CA VAL A 377 25.11 -10.58 -17.79
C VAL A 377 26.32 -10.72 -16.87
N ALA A 378 27.40 -9.99 -17.16
CA ALA A 378 28.57 -9.92 -16.28
C ALA A 378 28.38 -8.87 -15.18
N GLU A 379 27.93 -7.68 -15.56
CA GLU A 379 27.61 -6.58 -14.64
C GLU A 379 26.36 -5.85 -15.11
N SER A 380 25.66 -5.23 -14.17
CA SER A 380 24.50 -4.39 -14.46
C SER A 380 24.43 -3.21 -13.51
N ALA A 381 24.03 -2.05 -14.01
CA ALA A 381 23.63 -0.89 -13.22
C ALA A 381 22.25 -0.43 -13.66
N VAL A 382 21.35 -0.19 -12.72
CA VAL A 382 19.97 0.20 -12.99
C VAL A 382 19.71 1.59 -12.41
N ILE A 383 19.13 2.48 -13.22
CA ILE A 383 18.80 3.84 -12.81
C ILE A 383 17.36 4.20 -13.19
N SER A 384 16.82 5.26 -12.57
CA SER A 384 15.62 5.91 -13.06
C SER A 384 15.92 6.70 -14.33
N SER A 385 14.98 6.68 -15.28
CA SER A 385 14.99 7.55 -16.46
C SER A 385 13.64 8.25 -16.56
N PRO A 386 13.59 9.58 -16.73
CA PRO A 386 12.33 10.31 -16.89
C PRO A 386 11.48 9.76 -18.05
N ASP A 387 10.16 9.70 -17.83
CA ASP A 387 9.19 9.26 -18.84
C ASP A 387 7.91 10.10 -18.76
N PRO A 388 7.46 10.73 -19.87
CA PRO A 388 6.29 11.61 -19.86
C PRO A 388 4.99 10.93 -19.39
N ALA A 389 4.83 9.64 -19.66
CA ALA A 389 3.61 8.89 -19.36
C ALA A 389 3.71 8.11 -18.05
N ARG A 390 4.91 7.77 -17.58
CA ARG A 390 5.09 6.93 -16.38
C ARG A 390 5.72 7.67 -15.19
N GLY A 391 6.12 8.92 -15.36
CA GLY A 391 6.95 9.66 -14.43
C GLY A 391 8.41 9.23 -14.61
N GLU A 392 8.71 7.99 -14.25
CA GLU A 392 10.01 7.35 -14.47
C GLU A 392 9.83 5.97 -15.10
N VAL A 393 10.88 5.46 -15.72
CA VAL A 393 11.02 4.06 -16.12
C VAL A 393 12.37 3.51 -15.68
N VAL A 394 12.44 2.19 -15.56
CA VAL A 394 13.68 1.45 -15.36
C VAL A 394 14.54 1.57 -16.62
N LYS A 395 15.78 2.04 -16.46
CA LYS A 395 16.83 1.96 -17.49
C LYS A 395 17.98 1.11 -16.94
N ALA A 396 18.34 0.06 -17.67
CA ALA A 396 19.43 -0.83 -17.30
C ALA A 396 20.61 -0.68 -18.25
N PHE A 397 21.80 -0.54 -17.67
CA PHE A 397 23.08 -0.67 -18.36
C PHE A 397 23.64 -2.05 -18.07
N VAL A 398 23.99 -2.79 -19.11
CA VAL A 398 24.43 -4.18 -18.99
C VAL A 398 25.79 -4.35 -19.65
N VAL A 399 26.74 -4.91 -18.92
CA VAL A 399 28.00 -5.42 -19.46
C VAL A 399 27.79 -6.92 -19.71
N LEU A 400 27.97 -7.35 -20.95
CA LEU A 400 27.82 -8.75 -21.32
C LEU A 400 29.02 -9.57 -20.85
N ALA A 401 28.78 -10.83 -20.48
CA ALA A 401 29.84 -11.80 -20.32
C ALA A 401 30.58 -12.02 -21.66
N ILE A 402 31.89 -12.27 -21.59
CA ILE A 402 32.80 -12.32 -22.75
C ILE A 402 32.29 -13.26 -23.85
N GLU A 403 31.67 -14.37 -23.45
CA GLU A 403 31.10 -15.39 -24.35
C GLU A 403 29.89 -14.89 -25.17
N PHE A 404 29.25 -13.81 -24.73
CA PHE A 404 28.04 -13.23 -25.32
C PHE A 404 28.29 -11.87 -26.00
N ALA A 405 29.54 -11.39 -26.05
CA ALA A 405 29.90 -10.05 -26.52
C ALA A 405 29.55 -9.76 -28.00
N ASN A 406 29.23 -10.80 -28.79
CA ASN A 406 28.92 -10.68 -30.22
C ASN A 406 27.43 -10.89 -30.56
N VAL A 407 26.53 -10.89 -29.57
CA VAL A 407 25.09 -11.09 -29.82
C VAL A 407 24.37 -9.73 -29.90
N ASP A 408 23.84 -9.39 -31.07
CA ASP A 408 22.93 -8.24 -31.25
C ASP A 408 21.61 -8.49 -30.52
N LEU A 409 21.59 -8.14 -29.24
CA LEU A 409 20.36 -8.11 -28.46
C LEU A 409 19.73 -6.73 -28.66
N TYR A 410 18.50 -6.68 -29.19
CA TYR A 410 17.68 -5.48 -29.25
C TYR A 410 16.56 -5.52 -28.19
N PRO A 411 16.74 -4.88 -27.02
CA PRO A 411 15.62 -4.54 -26.15
C PRO A 411 15.37 -3.03 -26.12
N ARG A 412 14.10 -2.64 -26.07
CA ARG A 412 13.69 -1.26 -25.81
C ARG A 412 14.13 -0.87 -24.39
N LYS A 413 15.08 0.07 -24.29
CA LYS A 413 15.65 0.69 -23.06
C LYS A 413 16.59 -0.18 -22.20
N ILE A 414 17.21 -1.23 -22.75
CA ILE A 414 18.45 -1.82 -22.20
C ILE A 414 19.61 -1.30 -23.06
N GLN A 415 20.65 -0.77 -22.42
CA GLN A 415 21.84 -0.27 -23.11
C GLN A 415 23.02 -1.18 -22.79
N PHE A 416 23.52 -1.89 -23.79
CA PHE A 416 24.76 -2.64 -23.66
C PHE A 416 25.94 -1.67 -23.70
N VAL A 417 26.85 -1.83 -22.75
CA VAL A 417 27.98 -0.92 -22.56
C VAL A 417 29.24 -1.73 -22.30
N ASP A 418 30.38 -1.12 -22.61
CA ASP A 418 31.67 -1.67 -22.21
C ASP A 418 31.86 -1.59 -20.68
N ASP A 419 32.83 -2.36 -20.18
CA ASP A 419 33.15 -2.44 -18.76
C ASP A 419 33.65 -1.12 -18.14
N LYS A 420 34.15 -0.20 -18.97
CA LYS A 420 34.67 1.11 -18.57
C LYS A 420 33.59 2.18 -18.53
N PHE A 421 32.42 1.93 -19.12
CA PHE A 421 31.30 2.86 -19.14
C PHE A 421 30.65 3.02 -17.76
N LEU A 422 30.60 1.93 -16.97
CA LEU A 422 30.04 1.98 -15.62
C LEU A 422 31.04 2.70 -14.69
N PRO A 423 30.69 3.86 -14.11
CA PRO A 423 31.59 4.59 -13.24
C PRO A 423 31.86 3.78 -11.95
N LYS A 424 33.12 3.54 -11.64
CA LYS A 424 33.56 2.74 -10.47
C LYS A 424 34.48 3.55 -9.57
N THR A 425 34.37 3.36 -8.25
CA THR A 425 35.34 3.87 -7.27
C THR A 425 36.69 3.14 -7.42
N VAL A 426 37.73 3.65 -6.75
CA VAL A 426 39.04 2.98 -6.64
C VAL A 426 38.92 1.58 -6.01
N SER A 427 37.89 1.34 -5.20
CA SER A 427 37.57 0.03 -4.63
C SER A 427 36.72 -0.88 -5.54
N GLY A 428 36.40 -0.45 -6.77
CA GLY A 428 35.62 -1.21 -7.75
C GLY A 428 34.10 -1.14 -7.58
N LYS A 429 33.59 -0.29 -6.69
CA LYS A 429 32.14 -0.13 -6.46
C LYS A 429 31.53 0.79 -7.52
N ILE A 430 30.41 0.39 -8.12
CA ILE A 430 29.65 1.24 -9.06
C ILE A 430 29.08 2.46 -8.31
N ILE A 431 29.24 3.65 -8.89
CA ILE A 431 28.84 4.96 -8.32
C ILE A 431 27.50 5.40 -8.89
#